data_AF-A0A4Q3K2Z2-F1
#
_entry.id   AF-A0A4Q3K2Z2-F1
#
_cell.length_a   1.000
_cell.length_b   1.000
_cell.length_c   1.000
_cell.angle_alpha   90.00
_cell.angle_beta   90.00
_cell.angle_gamma   90.00
#
_symmetry.space_group_name_H-M   'P 1'
#
loop_
_entity.id
_entity.type
_entity.pdbx_description
1 polymer ?
#
loop_
_entity_poly.entity_id
_entity_poly.type
_entity_poly.pdbx_seq_one_letter_code
_entity_poly.pdbx_strand_id
1 'polypeptide(L)'
;MTPTDHPTATGTDFSFVRALLEYGEEYEPQPGDTIDLDLSDITSPVDGLPAGEATVVSVDDDGALRLRAVAGGQETTVDGDTHVAITDSPAARAIVEAHARRPTPDGVAFSDTSVPAELTARLRRGVQRLAEMEPVDHHPGSGTRVRDLVHPSLYPYVQGTSPVVGELPDHPPPSLDRFGRPHESSRYQWLPTPFRIAADGTTTIDGYINNLDAARHGDLQGDLGRLFTCVLPLVESVLGYVAATRFWTEGSEVEHEGELPRVKSLAPVPVAPRSLRGRELQVIPKIVEYRLGAGETHEGVWHVEGMSHEHIVATCVVVLERDACLQGGELSFKRAYTLEEAGHLFWNIDQSRPRFIENLVEEGTIPVGAVATPEGRVVVFPNSHIHRLDALTVAAGATGGRRRVIVFWVVDPDVAIASTREVPPQQGTMSREEALAIRLALMEERRLHKATFNPRAVSLCEH
;
A
#
# COMPACT_ATOMS: atom_id res chain seq x y z
N MET A 1 23.56 -23.49 -4.48
CA MET A 1 22.45 -22.53 -4.28
C MET A 1 21.35 -23.27 -3.56
N THR A 2 21.26 -23.11 -2.25
CA THR A 2 20.06 -23.46 -1.49
C THR A 2 18.99 -22.40 -1.82
N PRO A 3 17.73 -22.79 -2.09
CA PRO A 3 16.65 -21.83 -2.19
C PRO A 3 16.55 -21.11 -0.85
N THR A 4 16.68 -19.79 -0.84
CA THR A 4 16.38 -18.99 0.36
C THR A 4 14.87 -18.90 0.49
N ASP A 5 14.31 -19.39 1.61
CA ASP A 5 12.89 -19.42 2.00
C ASP A 5 12.28 -18.01 2.15
N HIS A 6 12.30 -17.21 1.10
CA HIS A 6 11.76 -15.85 1.10
C HIS A 6 10.71 -15.73 0.00
N PRO A 7 9.46 -15.38 0.33
CA PRO A 7 8.44 -15.13 -0.67
C PRO A 7 8.90 -13.99 -1.57
N THR A 8 9.19 -14.32 -2.82
CA THR A 8 9.41 -13.36 -3.90
C THR A 8 8.07 -12.80 -4.35
N ALA A 9 8.08 -11.61 -4.96
CA ALA A 9 6.90 -11.05 -5.58
C ALA A 9 6.33 -12.02 -6.63
N THR A 10 5.03 -12.28 -6.56
CA THR A 10 4.30 -13.11 -7.51
C THR A 10 3.29 -12.27 -8.28
N GLY A 11 2.83 -12.78 -9.43
CA GLY A 11 1.75 -12.19 -10.19
C GLY A 11 0.41 -12.28 -9.46
N THR A 12 -0.65 -11.78 -10.09
CA THR A 12 -2.00 -11.72 -9.53
C THR A 12 -2.56 -13.10 -9.17
N ASP A 13 -3.23 -13.16 -8.01
CA ASP A 13 -4.05 -14.29 -7.58
C ASP A 13 -5.48 -14.18 -8.14
N PHE A 14 -5.72 -14.81 -9.28
CA PHE A 14 -7.03 -14.80 -9.91
C PHE A 14 -8.05 -15.75 -9.24
N SER A 15 -7.64 -16.56 -8.26
CA SER A 15 -8.58 -17.42 -7.53
C SER A 15 -9.62 -16.62 -6.75
N PHE A 16 -9.25 -15.43 -6.27
CA PHE A 16 -10.17 -14.53 -5.57
C PHE A 16 -11.24 -13.97 -6.51
N VAL A 17 -10.82 -13.42 -7.65
CA VAL A 17 -11.76 -12.97 -8.69
C VAL A 17 -12.66 -14.11 -9.12
N ARG A 18 -12.11 -15.32 -9.31
CA ARG A 18 -12.92 -16.48 -9.69
C ARG A 18 -13.96 -16.84 -8.63
N ALA A 19 -13.61 -16.78 -7.34
CA ALA A 19 -14.54 -17.03 -6.25
C ALA A 19 -15.66 -15.97 -6.18
N LEU A 20 -15.35 -14.69 -6.46
CA LEU A 20 -16.38 -13.65 -6.54
C LEU A 20 -17.36 -13.87 -7.71
N LEU A 21 -16.89 -14.41 -8.84
CA LEU A 21 -17.75 -14.73 -9.98
C LEU A 21 -18.79 -15.82 -9.69
N GLU A 22 -18.62 -16.62 -8.63
CA GLU A 22 -19.63 -17.60 -8.20
C GLU A 22 -20.89 -16.93 -7.61
N TYR A 23 -20.79 -15.64 -7.27
CA TYR A 23 -21.90 -14.82 -6.77
C TYR A 23 -22.52 -13.95 -7.88
N GLY A 24 -22.43 -14.36 -9.15
CA GLY A 24 -23.00 -13.67 -10.31
C GLY A 24 -24.51 -13.92 -10.52
N GLU A 25 -24.99 -13.79 -11.76
CA GLU A 25 -26.42 -13.92 -12.15
C GLU A 25 -27.08 -15.24 -11.68
N GLU A 26 -26.32 -16.33 -11.65
CA GLU A 26 -26.80 -17.67 -11.25
C GLU A 26 -26.73 -17.91 -9.73
N TYR A 27 -26.38 -16.90 -8.93
CA TYR A 27 -26.28 -17.06 -7.48
C TYR A 27 -27.67 -17.09 -6.83
N GLU A 28 -28.08 -18.28 -6.42
CA GLU A 28 -29.31 -18.50 -5.69
C GLU A 28 -29.19 -17.99 -4.24
N PRO A 29 -30.19 -17.26 -3.70
CA PRO A 29 -30.15 -16.73 -2.34
C PRO A 29 -29.91 -17.82 -1.30
N GLN A 30 -28.96 -17.58 -0.39
CA GLN A 30 -28.60 -18.52 0.67
C GLN A 30 -29.02 -18.02 2.05
N PRO A 31 -29.22 -18.93 3.05
CA PRO A 31 -29.47 -18.52 4.41
C PRO A 31 -28.40 -17.56 4.95
N GLY A 32 -28.84 -16.40 5.43
CA GLY A 32 -28.01 -15.30 5.92
C GLY A 32 -27.81 -14.16 4.92
N ASP A 33 -28.12 -14.34 3.64
CA ASP A 33 -28.06 -13.26 2.66
C ASP A 33 -29.09 -12.17 2.95
N THR A 34 -28.76 -10.93 2.60
CA THR A 34 -29.67 -9.77 2.66
C THR A 34 -30.14 -9.43 1.25
N ILE A 35 -31.44 -9.21 1.11
CA ILE A 35 -32.08 -8.84 -0.14
C ILE A 35 -32.79 -7.49 0.00
N ASP A 36 -32.83 -6.73 -1.10
CA ASP A 36 -33.60 -5.49 -1.21
C ASP A 36 -35.01 -5.83 -1.74
N LEU A 37 -36.03 -5.58 -0.93
CA LEU A 37 -37.43 -5.78 -1.29
C LEU A 37 -37.96 -4.67 -2.22
N ASP A 38 -37.26 -3.54 -2.32
CA ASP A 38 -37.67 -2.39 -3.11
C ASP A 38 -37.10 -2.44 -4.55
N LEU A 39 -36.07 -3.25 -4.77
CA LEU A 39 -35.40 -3.42 -6.08
C LEU A 39 -35.57 -4.81 -6.67
N SER A 40 -36.22 -5.70 -5.95
CA SER A 40 -36.57 -7.02 -6.45
C SER A 40 -37.67 -6.88 -7.51
N ASP A 41 -37.54 -7.54 -8.67
CA ASP A 41 -38.56 -7.65 -9.73
C ASP A 41 -39.77 -8.50 -9.31
N ILE A 42 -40.08 -8.53 -8.02
CA ILE A 42 -41.25 -9.20 -7.48
C ILE A 42 -42.45 -8.44 -8.04
N THR A 43 -43.19 -9.11 -8.91
CA THR A 43 -44.34 -8.55 -9.63
C THR A 43 -45.46 -8.04 -8.71
N SER A 44 -45.30 -8.17 -7.40
CA SER A 44 -46.16 -7.62 -6.34
C SER A 44 -45.34 -7.42 -5.06
N PRO A 45 -45.67 -6.44 -4.18
CA PRO A 45 -45.05 -6.35 -2.87
C PRO A 45 -45.11 -7.70 -2.16
N VAL A 46 -44.04 -8.10 -1.47
CA VAL A 46 -44.10 -9.32 -0.66
C VAL A 46 -45.11 -9.08 0.46
N ASP A 47 -46.31 -9.67 0.30
CA ASP A 47 -47.39 -9.53 1.28
C ASP A 47 -46.88 -9.93 2.67
N GLY A 48 -46.93 -8.97 3.60
CA GLY A 48 -46.51 -9.18 4.98
C GLY A 48 -45.08 -8.78 5.33
N LEU A 49 -44.32 -8.10 4.46
CA LEU A 49 -43.08 -7.41 4.86
C LEU A 49 -43.16 -5.90 4.61
N PRO A 50 -42.57 -5.06 5.50
CA PRO A 50 -42.35 -3.66 5.18
C PRO A 50 -41.33 -3.52 4.03
N ALA A 51 -41.42 -2.40 3.30
CA ALA A 51 -40.41 -1.97 2.34
C ALA A 51 -39.01 -1.89 2.99
N GLY A 52 -37.95 -2.08 2.19
CA GLY A 52 -36.56 -2.08 2.63
C GLY A 52 -35.88 -3.46 2.51
N GLU A 53 -35.09 -3.85 3.50
CA GLU A 53 -34.27 -5.07 3.43
C GLU A 53 -34.86 -6.25 4.22
N ALA A 54 -34.62 -7.47 3.74
CA ALA A 54 -34.89 -8.71 4.46
C ALA A 54 -33.70 -9.66 4.44
N THR A 55 -33.56 -10.47 5.48
CA THR A 55 -32.59 -11.57 5.55
C THR A 55 -33.25 -12.89 5.16
N VAL A 56 -32.59 -13.68 4.34
CA VAL A 56 -32.98 -15.07 4.05
C VAL A 56 -32.72 -15.92 5.29
N VAL A 57 -33.78 -16.45 5.90
CA VAL A 57 -33.70 -17.29 7.12
C VAL A 57 -33.42 -18.74 6.76
N SER A 58 -34.07 -19.24 5.71
CA SER A 58 -33.93 -20.60 5.20
C SER A 58 -34.45 -20.68 3.77
N VAL A 59 -33.92 -21.66 3.03
CA VAL A 59 -34.41 -22.08 1.72
C VAL A 59 -34.89 -23.52 1.88
N ASP A 60 -36.09 -23.84 1.41
CA ASP A 60 -36.61 -25.21 1.46
C ASP A 60 -36.23 -26.03 0.21
N ASP A 61 -36.65 -27.29 0.16
CA ASP A 61 -36.30 -28.23 -0.91
C ASP A 61 -36.90 -27.83 -2.28
N ASP A 62 -37.94 -27.00 -2.30
CA ASP A 62 -38.60 -26.48 -3.51
C ASP A 62 -38.06 -25.07 -3.88
N GLY A 63 -37.06 -24.57 -3.16
CA GLY A 63 -36.44 -23.26 -3.38
C GLY A 63 -37.17 -22.09 -2.70
N ALA A 64 -38.26 -22.34 -1.98
CA ALA A 64 -39.03 -21.26 -1.35
C ALA A 64 -38.22 -20.58 -0.23
N LEU A 65 -38.25 -19.25 -0.23
CA LEU A 65 -37.43 -18.44 0.66
C LEU A 65 -38.24 -18.02 1.87
N ARG A 66 -37.79 -18.38 3.07
CA ARG A 66 -38.28 -17.78 4.31
C ARG A 66 -37.50 -16.51 4.57
N LEU A 67 -38.16 -15.37 4.55
CA LEU A 67 -37.57 -14.04 4.70
C LEU A 67 -37.91 -13.44 6.05
N ARG A 68 -36.97 -12.68 6.63
CA ARG A 68 -37.17 -11.85 7.83
C ARG A 68 -36.83 -10.41 7.54
N ALA A 69 -37.78 -9.49 7.63
CA ALA A 69 -37.50 -8.06 7.49
C ALA A 69 -36.45 -7.61 8.52
N VAL A 70 -35.45 -6.88 8.04
CA VAL A 70 -34.41 -6.25 8.88
C VAL A 70 -35.09 -5.24 9.82
N ALA A 71 -36.06 -4.49 9.30
CA ALA A 71 -36.91 -3.61 10.09
C ALA A 71 -38.07 -4.40 10.74
N GLY A 72 -38.11 -4.42 12.07
CA GLY A 72 -39.25 -4.98 12.83
C GLY A 72 -39.28 -6.51 12.95
N GLY A 73 -38.44 -7.25 12.22
CA GLY A 73 -38.26 -8.69 12.41
C GLY A 73 -39.43 -9.57 11.95
N GLN A 74 -40.36 -9.01 11.16
CA GLN A 74 -41.49 -9.75 10.62
C GLN A 74 -41.00 -10.80 9.63
N GLU A 75 -41.65 -11.96 9.58
CA GLU A 75 -41.28 -13.07 8.70
C GLU A 75 -42.40 -13.44 7.74
N THR A 76 -42.02 -13.88 6.55
CA THR A 76 -42.93 -14.44 5.54
C THR A 76 -42.19 -15.47 4.70
N THR A 77 -42.93 -16.22 3.88
CA THR A 77 -42.34 -17.14 2.90
C THR A 77 -42.76 -16.71 1.50
N VAL A 78 -41.81 -16.69 0.58
CA VAL A 78 -42.04 -16.42 -0.84
C VAL A 78 -41.68 -17.65 -1.67
N ASP A 79 -42.28 -17.75 -2.86
CA ASP A 79 -42.02 -18.83 -3.82
C ASP A 79 -40.55 -18.82 -4.28
N GLY A 80 -40.00 -19.98 -4.63
CA GLY A 80 -38.64 -20.13 -5.12
C GLY A 80 -38.40 -19.48 -6.49
N ASP A 81 -39.46 -19.29 -7.29
CA ASP A 81 -39.38 -18.56 -8.56
C ASP A 81 -39.31 -17.02 -8.36
N THR A 82 -39.31 -16.53 -7.13
CA THR A 82 -39.27 -15.09 -6.82
C THR A 82 -37.87 -14.51 -7.07
N HIS A 83 -37.74 -13.63 -8.07
CA HIS A 83 -36.49 -12.90 -8.30
C HIS A 83 -36.23 -11.89 -7.18
N VAL A 84 -35.05 -11.94 -6.56
CA VAL A 84 -34.66 -11.06 -5.45
C VAL A 84 -33.30 -10.40 -5.73
N ALA A 85 -33.17 -9.13 -5.34
CA ALA A 85 -31.93 -8.39 -5.47
C ALA A 85 -31.07 -8.59 -4.22
N ILE A 86 -30.00 -9.37 -4.31
CA ILE A 86 -29.09 -9.63 -3.17
C ILE A 86 -28.20 -8.41 -2.95
N THR A 87 -28.31 -7.80 -1.76
CA THR A 87 -27.52 -6.62 -1.39
C THR A 87 -26.24 -6.98 -0.65
N ASP A 88 -26.28 -8.07 0.12
CA ASP A 88 -25.16 -8.52 0.95
C ASP A 88 -25.19 -10.03 1.15
N SER A 89 -24.01 -10.65 1.23
CA SER A 89 -23.86 -12.07 1.55
C SER A 89 -22.76 -12.27 2.58
N PRO A 90 -23.03 -12.90 3.75
CA PRO A 90 -22.01 -13.25 4.73
C PRO A 90 -20.92 -14.17 4.17
N ALA A 91 -21.29 -15.08 3.26
CA ALA A 91 -20.35 -15.99 2.62
C ALA A 91 -19.39 -15.23 1.70
N ALA A 92 -19.91 -14.34 0.87
CA ALA A 92 -19.08 -13.51 0.00
C ALA A 92 -18.18 -12.56 0.80
N ARG A 93 -18.70 -11.93 1.87
CA ARG A 93 -17.90 -11.11 2.80
C ARG A 93 -16.75 -11.91 3.39
N ALA A 94 -17.00 -13.16 3.81
CA ALA A 94 -15.96 -14.02 4.35
C ALA A 94 -14.84 -14.30 3.33
N ILE A 95 -15.17 -14.44 2.04
CA ILE A 95 -14.19 -14.58 0.95
C ILE A 95 -13.33 -13.32 0.81
N VAL A 96 -13.96 -12.14 0.75
CA VAL A 96 -13.25 -10.84 0.65
C VAL A 96 -12.34 -10.65 1.86
N GLU A 97 -12.84 -10.90 3.07
CA GLU A 97 -12.07 -10.75 4.29
C GLU A 97 -10.92 -11.77 4.39
N ALA A 98 -11.13 -13.02 3.97
CA ALA A 98 -10.09 -14.04 3.92
C ALA A 98 -8.99 -13.64 2.93
N HIS A 99 -9.36 -13.13 1.76
CA HIS A 99 -8.41 -12.63 0.76
C HIS A 99 -7.63 -11.42 1.29
N ALA A 100 -8.31 -10.46 1.93
CA ALA A 100 -7.67 -9.29 2.53
C ALA A 100 -6.67 -9.63 3.65
N ARG A 101 -6.83 -10.77 4.33
CA ARG A 101 -5.95 -11.24 5.41
C ARG A 101 -4.90 -12.26 4.97
N ARG A 102 -4.84 -12.63 3.68
CA ARG A 102 -3.88 -13.64 3.23
C ARG A 102 -2.43 -13.13 3.42
N PRO A 103 -1.49 -13.99 3.84
CA PRO A 103 -0.14 -13.57 4.25
C PRO A 103 0.84 -13.33 3.09
N THR A 104 0.41 -13.57 1.85
CA THR A 104 1.22 -13.50 0.64
C THR A 104 0.54 -12.61 -0.40
N PRO A 105 0.58 -11.27 -0.23
CA PRO A 105 -0.01 -10.39 -1.21
C PRO A 105 0.71 -10.46 -2.56
N ASP A 106 -0.04 -10.27 -3.64
CA ASP A 106 0.52 -10.13 -4.99
C ASP A 106 1.61 -9.06 -4.99
N GLY A 107 2.66 -9.23 -5.77
CA GLY A 107 3.68 -8.19 -5.94
C GLY A 107 4.51 -7.85 -4.70
N VAL A 108 4.19 -8.37 -3.52
CA VAL A 108 4.92 -8.11 -2.26
C VAL A 108 5.95 -9.21 -2.02
N ALA A 109 7.17 -8.81 -1.71
CA ALA A 109 8.27 -9.70 -1.34
C ALA A 109 8.69 -9.44 0.11
N PHE A 110 9.07 -10.48 0.86
CA PHE A 110 9.58 -10.28 2.22
C PHE A 110 10.60 -11.33 2.64
N SER A 111 11.36 -11.00 3.67
CA SER A 111 12.43 -11.84 4.20
C SER A 111 12.64 -11.59 5.69
N ASP A 112 12.86 -12.67 6.44
CA ASP A 112 13.21 -12.64 7.85
C ASP A 112 14.70 -12.87 8.10
N THR A 113 15.49 -13.17 7.06
CA THR A 113 16.91 -13.58 7.23
C THR A 113 17.89 -12.84 6.32
N SER A 114 17.41 -11.90 5.51
CA SER A 114 18.25 -11.17 4.54
C SER A 114 19.25 -10.23 5.20
N VAL A 115 18.99 -9.77 6.42
CA VAL A 115 19.86 -8.83 7.15
C VAL A 115 20.68 -9.58 8.20
N PRO A 116 22.02 -9.63 8.08
CA PRO A 116 22.87 -10.30 9.07
C PRO A 116 22.76 -9.66 10.46
N ALA A 117 22.79 -10.49 11.51
CA ALA A 117 22.66 -10.04 12.89
C ALA A 117 23.70 -8.97 13.30
N GLU A 118 24.93 -9.06 12.78
CA GLU A 118 25.96 -8.06 13.03
C GLU A 118 25.58 -6.68 12.47
N LEU A 119 25.06 -6.64 11.23
CA LEU A 119 24.59 -5.41 10.60
C LEU A 119 23.38 -4.85 11.34
N THR A 120 22.42 -5.70 11.73
CA THR A 120 21.28 -5.31 12.57
C THR A 120 21.75 -4.65 13.87
N ALA A 121 22.73 -5.23 14.57
CA ALA A 121 23.26 -4.67 15.81
C ALA A 121 23.94 -3.30 15.60
N ARG A 122 24.66 -3.12 14.48
CA ARG A 122 25.26 -1.84 14.12
C ARG A 122 24.21 -0.77 13.81
N LEU A 123 23.22 -1.10 12.99
CA LEU A 123 22.09 -0.22 12.67
C LEU A 123 21.34 0.22 13.93
N ARG A 124 21.03 -0.69 14.85
CA ARG A 124 20.40 -0.35 16.14
C ARG A 124 21.20 0.66 16.94
N ARG A 125 22.52 0.46 17.06
CA ARG A 125 23.41 1.41 17.75
C ARG A 125 23.45 2.77 17.04
N GLY A 126 23.52 2.78 15.71
CA GLY A 126 23.52 4.00 14.91
C GLY A 126 22.21 4.79 15.07
N VAL A 127 21.06 4.12 14.92
CA VAL A 127 19.73 4.73 15.08
C VAL A 127 19.49 5.19 16.52
N GLN A 128 19.94 4.43 17.52
CA GLN A 128 19.89 4.86 18.92
C GLN A 128 20.69 6.15 19.13
N ARG A 129 21.93 6.20 18.62
CA ARG A 129 22.78 7.40 18.74
C ARG A 129 22.17 8.59 18.01
N LEU A 130 21.60 8.39 16.83
CA LEU A 130 20.85 9.42 16.09
C LEU A 130 19.70 9.98 16.95
N ALA A 131 18.90 9.10 17.55
CA ALA A 131 17.78 9.49 18.41
C ALA A 131 18.21 10.24 19.69
N GLU A 132 19.43 10.01 20.19
CA GLU A 132 19.98 10.67 21.37
C GLU A 132 20.62 12.02 21.05
N MET A 133 21.25 12.16 19.88
CA MET A 133 22.05 13.34 19.52
C MET A 133 21.29 14.41 18.73
N GLU A 134 20.19 14.03 18.06
CA GLU A 134 19.41 14.98 17.26
C GLU A 134 18.19 15.52 18.03
N PRO A 135 17.77 16.77 17.72
CA PRO A 135 16.55 17.34 18.26
C PRO A 135 15.34 16.40 18.09
N VAL A 136 14.44 16.41 19.07
CA VAL A 136 13.18 15.67 18.95
C VAL A 136 12.33 16.32 17.86
N ASP A 137 11.89 15.50 16.92
CA ASP A 137 10.98 15.88 15.84
C ASP A 137 9.82 14.87 15.82
N HIS A 138 8.64 15.33 16.23
CA HIS A 138 7.44 14.52 16.22
C HIS A 138 6.72 14.72 14.89
N HIS A 139 6.28 13.61 14.32
CA HIS A 139 5.53 13.65 13.07
C HIS A 139 4.24 14.44 13.27
N PRO A 140 3.92 15.42 12.40
CA PRO A 140 2.72 16.25 12.54
C PRO A 140 1.44 15.41 12.69
N GLY A 141 0.53 15.85 13.56
CA GLY A 141 -0.73 15.12 13.84
C GLY A 141 -0.61 13.86 14.70
N SER A 142 0.59 13.29 14.89
CA SER A 142 0.77 12.06 15.68
C SER A 142 0.83 12.28 17.20
N GLY A 143 0.94 13.54 17.65
CA GLY A 143 1.27 13.87 19.04
C GLY A 143 2.71 13.48 19.35
N THR A 144 2.93 12.63 20.35
CA THR A 144 4.25 12.10 20.70
C THR A 144 4.50 10.67 20.23
N ARG A 145 3.51 10.07 19.52
CA ARG A 145 3.50 8.65 19.18
C ARG A 145 4.47 8.27 18.07
N VAL A 146 4.71 9.19 17.14
CA VAL A 146 5.62 8.96 16.01
C VAL A 146 6.72 10.02 16.05
N ARG A 147 7.97 9.56 16.03
CA ARG A 147 9.16 10.40 16.00
C ARG A 147 9.89 10.18 14.68
N ASP A 148 10.09 11.26 13.96
CA ASP A 148 10.88 11.32 12.74
C ASP A 148 12.36 11.46 13.11
N LEU A 149 13.19 10.50 12.70
CA LEU A 149 14.64 10.53 12.93
C LEU A 149 15.40 10.94 11.67
N VAL A 150 15.02 10.37 10.53
CA VAL A 150 15.40 10.83 9.19
C VAL A 150 14.11 10.89 8.39
N HIS A 151 13.82 12.03 7.78
CA HIS A 151 12.53 12.26 7.16
C HIS A 151 12.64 13.15 5.92
N PRO A 152 12.15 12.72 4.75
CA PRO A 152 12.40 13.44 3.50
C PRO A 152 11.64 14.77 3.37
N SER A 153 10.55 14.94 4.11
CA SER A 153 9.79 16.20 4.14
C SER A 153 10.46 17.29 4.97
N LEU A 154 11.53 16.97 5.71
CA LEU A 154 12.37 17.98 6.35
C LEU A 154 13.53 18.33 5.41
N TYR A 155 13.67 19.60 5.04
CA TYR A 155 14.60 20.08 4.00
C TYR A 155 14.34 19.49 2.59
N PRO A 156 13.10 19.47 2.08
CA PRO A 156 12.83 19.01 0.71
C PRO A 156 13.40 20.01 -0.31
N TYR A 157 13.50 19.61 -1.57
CA TYR A 157 13.67 20.56 -2.66
C TYR A 157 12.41 21.43 -2.78
N VAL A 158 12.60 22.73 -2.91
CA VAL A 158 11.54 23.70 -3.17
C VAL A 158 11.85 24.44 -4.46
N GLN A 159 11.02 24.23 -5.49
CA GLN A 159 11.18 24.86 -6.79
C GLN A 159 11.26 26.39 -6.66
N GLY A 160 12.30 26.96 -7.29
CA GLY A 160 12.58 28.39 -7.26
C GLY A 160 13.13 28.93 -5.93
N THR A 161 13.41 28.08 -4.94
CA THR A 161 13.91 28.50 -3.62
C THR A 161 15.15 27.73 -3.18
N SER A 162 15.17 26.40 -3.32
CA SER A 162 16.35 25.61 -2.97
C SER A 162 17.53 25.92 -3.88
N PRO A 163 18.77 25.95 -3.35
CA PRO A 163 19.97 26.08 -4.15
C PRO A 163 20.11 24.88 -5.09
N VAL A 164 20.63 25.12 -6.29
CA VAL A 164 20.88 24.10 -7.30
C VAL A 164 22.29 24.28 -7.84
N VAL A 165 23.01 23.17 -7.96
CA VAL A 165 24.33 23.06 -8.57
C VAL A 165 24.18 22.25 -9.85
N GLY A 166 24.55 22.84 -10.99
CA GLY A 166 24.39 22.21 -12.30
C GLY A 166 22.97 22.37 -12.87
N GLU A 167 22.61 21.47 -13.78
CA GLU A 167 21.31 21.43 -14.43
C GLU A 167 20.41 20.39 -13.75
N LEU A 168 19.14 20.74 -13.53
CA LEU A 168 18.16 19.78 -13.03
C LEU A 168 17.72 18.84 -14.17
N PRO A 169 17.43 17.57 -13.88
CA PRO A 169 16.71 16.72 -14.82
C PRO A 169 15.39 17.38 -15.22
N ASP A 170 15.14 17.45 -16.53
CA ASP A 170 13.91 18.00 -17.09
C ASP A 170 13.16 16.93 -17.87
N HIS A 171 11.99 16.57 -17.38
CA HIS A 171 11.08 15.62 -17.99
C HIS A 171 9.68 16.25 -18.00
N PRO A 172 9.05 16.42 -19.18
CA PRO A 172 7.69 16.92 -19.22
C PRO A 172 6.77 15.94 -18.49
N PRO A 173 5.88 16.42 -17.60
CA PRO A 173 5.03 15.53 -16.82
C PRO A 173 4.10 14.77 -17.78
N PRO A 174 4.03 13.43 -17.69
CA PRO A 174 3.06 12.66 -18.45
C PRO A 174 1.64 12.94 -17.95
N SER A 175 0.62 12.49 -18.69
CA SER A 175 -0.77 12.57 -18.22
C SER A 175 -1.06 11.59 -17.08
N LEU A 176 -0.42 10.42 -17.12
CA LEU A 176 -0.55 9.36 -16.12
C LEU A 176 0.83 9.00 -15.55
N ASP A 177 0.85 8.62 -14.27
CA ASP A 177 2.04 8.09 -13.63
C ASP A 177 2.35 6.63 -14.04
N ARG A 178 3.43 6.07 -13.48
CA ARG A 178 3.90 4.72 -13.81
C ARG A 178 2.84 3.62 -13.62
N PHE A 179 1.85 3.86 -12.76
CA PHE A 179 0.80 2.90 -12.39
C PHE A 179 -0.58 3.25 -12.95
N GLY A 180 -0.65 4.24 -13.86
CA GLY A 180 -1.88 4.61 -14.56
C GLY A 180 -2.78 5.57 -13.78
N ARG A 181 -2.27 6.24 -12.73
CA ARG A 181 -3.01 7.26 -11.97
C ARG A 181 -2.80 8.64 -12.63
N PRO A 182 -3.76 9.59 -12.53
CA PRO A 182 -3.53 10.96 -12.99
C PRO A 182 -2.23 11.53 -12.40
N HIS A 183 -1.38 12.11 -13.25
CA HIS A 183 -0.10 12.61 -12.79
C HIS A 183 -0.26 13.87 -11.94
N GLU A 184 0.27 13.82 -10.74
CA GLU A 184 0.33 14.95 -9.80
C GLU A 184 1.74 15.55 -9.78
N SER A 185 1.82 16.88 -9.74
CA SER A 185 3.08 17.60 -9.59
C SER A 185 3.02 18.54 -8.40
N SER A 186 4.17 18.80 -7.79
CA SER A 186 4.32 19.75 -6.69
C SER A 186 5.56 20.60 -6.88
N ARG A 187 5.55 21.81 -6.32
CA ARG A 187 6.78 22.60 -6.16
C ARG A 187 7.72 22.02 -5.10
N TYR A 188 7.23 21.13 -4.25
CA TYR A 188 8.00 20.44 -3.22
C TYR A 188 8.37 19.04 -3.70
N GLN A 189 9.62 18.63 -3.53
CA GLN A 189 10.06 17.29 -3.90
C GLN A 189 10.97 16.71 -2.82
N TRP A 190 10.72 15.47 -2.43
CA TRP A 190 11.68 14.71 -1.66
C TRP A 190 12.96 14.48 -2.46
N LEU A 191 14.10 14.68 -1.81
CA LEU A 191 15.41 14.55 -2.44
C LEU A 191 15.90 13.10 -2.34
N PRO A 192 15.88 12.30 -3.44
CA PRO A 192 16.57 11.03 -3.45
C PRO A 192 18.08 11.22 -3.36
N THR A 193 18.73 10.22 -2.79
CA THR A 193 20.18 10.08 -2.72
C THR A 193 20.64 9.05 -3.75
N PRO A 194 21.70 9.33 -4.53
CA PRO A 194 22.31 8.35 -5.43
C PRO A 194 22.91 7.15 -4.68
N PHE A 195 22.44 5.95 -4.99
CA PHE A 195 22.95 4.67 -4.49
C PHE A 195 23.58 3.91 -5.66
N ARG A 196 24.88 3.65 -5.62
CA ARG A 196 25.58 2.93 -6.68
C ARG A 196 25.60 1.44 -6.39
N ILE A 197 25.09 0.64 -7.33
CA ILE A 197 25.01 -0.81 -7.24
C ILE A 197 26.12 -1.43 -8.10
N ALA A 198 27.07 -2.11 -7.47
CA ALA A 198 28.12 -2.84 -8.17
C ALA A 198 27.56 -4.08 -8.90
N ALA A 199 28.38 -4.69 -9.76
CA ALA A 199 27.99 -5.90 -10.50
C ALA A 199 27.64 -7.08 -9.57
N ASP A 200 28.31 -7.18 -8.43
CA ASP A 200 28.05 -8.18 -7.39
C ASP A 200 26.86 -7.82 -6.47
N GLY A 201 26.23 -6.66 -6.68
CA GLY A 201 25.09 -6.16 -5.91
C GLY A 201 25.48 -5.31 -4.69
N THR A 202 26.77 -5.19 -4.38
CA THR A 202 27.26 -4.34 -3.30
C THR A 202 26.84 -2.89 -3.55
N THR A 203 26.23 -2.25 -2.56
CA THR A 203 25.71 -0.89 -2.65
C THR A 203 26.58 0.11 -1.89
N THR A 204 26.92 1.22 -2.54
CA THR A 204 27.50 2.42 -1.89
C THR A 204 26.55 3.60 -2.04
N ILE A 205 26.68 4.58 -1.14
CA ILE A 205 25.90 5.82 -1.17
C ILE A 205 26.81 6.92 -1.67
N ASP A 206 26.49 7.46 -2.85
CA ASP A 206 27.33 8.40 -3.59
C ASP A 206 26.78 9.84 -3.47
N GLY A 207 26.31 10.19 -2.26
CA GLY A 207 25.73 11.50 -1.91
C GLY A 207 25.48 11.62 -0.40
N TYR A 208 24.92 12.75 0.04
CA TYR A 208 24.41 12.88 1.41
C TYR A 208 22.97 12.34 1.47
N ILE A 209 22.58 11.82 2.64
CA ILE A 209 21.17 11.51 2.93
C ILE A 209 20.52 12.76 3.52
N ASN A 210 19.41 13.19 2.95
CA ASN A 210 18.68 14.34 3.47
C ASN A 210 18.29 14.12 4.95
N ASN A 211 18.50 15.13 5.79
CA ASN A 211 18.28 15.07 7.24
C ASN A 211 19.19 14.08 8.00
N LEU A 212 20.33 13.67 7.41
CA LEU A 212 21.34 12.86 8.10
C LEU A 212 22.74 13.44 7.88
N ASP A 213 23.29 14.10 8.90
CA ASP A 213 24.63 14.67 8.84
C ASP A 213 25.70 13.58 8.86
N ALA A 214 26.35 13.36 7.70
CA ALA A 214 27.40 12.38 7.52
C ALA A 214 28.65 12.63 8.39
N ALA A 215 28.92 13.88 8.80
CA ALA A 215 30.05 14.18 9.69
C ALA A 215 29.80 13.64 11.11
N ARG A 216 28.54 13.52 11.52
CA ARG A 216 28.12 13.02 12.84
C ARG A 216 27.71 11.55 12.81
N HIS A 217 27.14 11.09 11.71
CA HIS A 217 26.49 9.78 11.56
C HIS A 217 26.99 8.97 10.35
N GLY A 218 28.21 9.22 9.86
CA GLY A 218 28.77 8.56 8.69
C GLY A 218 28.79 7.03 8.76
N ASP A 219 29.02 6.45 9.94
CA ASP A 219 28.93 5.00 10.15
C ASP A 219 27.52 4.45 9.86
N LEU A 220 26.48 5.15 10.33
CA LEU A 220 25.09 4.81 10.08
C LEU A 220 24.76 4.95 8.60
N GLN A 221 25.21 6.01 7.93
CA GLN A 221 25.04 6.15 6.48
C GLN A 221 25.68 4.97 5.72
N GLY A 222 26.91 4.58 6.08
CA GLY A 222 27.54 3.39 5.49
C GLY A 222 26.77 2.10 5.78
N ASP A 223 26.18 1.96 6.97
CA ASP A 223 25.34 0.82 7.33
C ASP A 223 24.01 0.80 6.58
N LEU A 224 23.44 1.95 6.22
CA LEU A 224 22.25 2.03 5.34
C LEU A 224 22.55 1.53 3.92
N GLY A 225 23.74 1.81 3.38
CA GLY A 225 24.17 1.24 2.09
C GLY A 225 24.34 -0.29 2.14
N ARG A 226 24.94 -0.79 3.23
CA ARG A 226 25.01 -2.25 3.48
C ARG A 226 23.63 -2.87 3.65
N LEU A 227 22.71 -2.19 4.34
CA LEU A 227 21.33 -2.65 4.49
C LEU A 227 20.64 -2.73 3.12
N PHE A 228 20.80 -1.71 2.27
CA PHE A 228 20.21 -1.74 0.93
C PHE A 228 20.76 -2.89 0.08
N THR A 229 22.03 -3.26 0.23
CA THR A 229 22.60 -4.48 -0.40
C THR A 229 21.82 -5.74 -0.02
N CYS A 230 21.42 -5.88 1.25
CA CYS A 230 20.60 -7.00 1.74
C CYS A 230 19.16 -6.97 1.20
N VAL A 231 18.61 -5.77 0.94
CA VAL A 231 17.24 -5.57 0.47
C VAL A 231 17.13 -5.69 -1.05
N LEU A 232 18.22 -5.41 -1.79
CA LEU A 232 18.28 -5.34 -3.25
C LEU A 232 17.60 -6.52 -3.98
N PRO A 233 17.81 -7.80 -3.61
CA PRO A 233 17.15 -8.91 -4.32
C PRO A 233 15.61 -8.85 -4.26
N LEU A 234 15.05 -8.35 -3.14
CA LEU A 234 13.61 -8.17 -3.01
C LEU A 234 13.12 -7.00 -3.86
N VAL A 235 13.90 -5.91 -3.96
CA VAL A 235 13.62 -4.80 -4.89
C VAL A 235 13.62 -5.28 -6.34
N GLU A 236 14.64 -6.06 -6.75
CA GLU A 236 14.72 -6.63 -8.10
C GLU A 236 13.49 -7.53 -8.39
N SER A 237 13.03 -8.31 -7.41
CA SER A 237 11.81 -9.12 -7.51
C SER A 237 10.55 -8.27 -7.69
N VAL A 238 10.35 -7.24 -6.86
CA VAL A 238 9.21 -6.32 -6.94
C VAL A 238 9.21 -5.54 -8.25
N LEU A 239 10.36 -5.09 -8.74
CA LEU A 239 10.45 -4.42 -10.04
C LEU A 239 10.18 -5.36 -11.21
N GLY A 240 10.45 -6.66 -11.06
CA GLY A 240 9.98 -7.69 -11.97
C GLY A 240 8.45 -7.66 -12.09
N TYR A 241 7.75 -7.68 -10.95
CA TYR A 241 6.29 -7.53 -10.90
C TYR A 241 5.82 -6.21 -11.52
N VAL A 242 6.42 -5.07 -11.17
CA VAL A 242 6.06 -3.76 -11.75
C VAL A 242 6.21 -3.74 -13.27
N ALA A 243 7.21 -4.43 -13.82
CA ALA A 243 7.41 -4.51 -15.27
C ALA A 243 6.38 -5.43 -15.96
N ALA A 244 5.92 -6.48 -15.27
CA ALA A 244 5.01 -7.48 -15.82
C ALA A 244 3.52 -7.13 -15.66
N THR A 245 3.17 -6.26 -14.72
CA THR A 245 1.79 -5.95 -14.37
C THR A 245 1.27 -4.71 -15.11
N ARG A 246 0.05 -4.81 -15.66
CA ARG A 246 -0.69 -3.68 -16.24
C ARG A 246 -1.97 -3.46 -15.44
N PHE A 247 -2.12 -2.26 -14.90
CA PHE A 247 -3.35 -1.85 -14.21
C PHE A 247 -4.37 -1.30 -15.20
N TRP A 248 -5.64 -1.54 -14.90
CA TRP A 248 -6.75 -0.95 -15.64
C TRP A 248 -6.83 0.56 -15.37
N THR A 249 -7.12 1.31 -16.42
CA THR A 249 -7.35 2.76 -16.39
C THR A 249 -8.59 3.08 -17.21
N GLU A 250 -9.25 4.22 -16.94
CA GLU A 250 -10.43 4.65 -17.72
C GLU A 250 -10.13 4.84 -19.22
N GLY A 251 -8.87 5.13 -19.57
CA GLY A 251 -8.40 5.22 -20.95
C GLY A 251 -7.87 3.90 -21.53
N SER A 252 -8.05 2.78 -20.84
CA SER A 252 -7.69 1.46 -21.38
C SER A 252 -8.64 1.11 -22.52
N GLU A 253 -8.14 1.06 -23.75
CA GLU A 253 -8.86 0.63 -24.96
C GLU A 253 -9.17 -0.88 -24.87
N VAL A 254 -10.23 -1.23 -24.13
CA VAL A 254 -10.86 -2.54 -24.18
C VAL A 254 -12.30 -2.30 -24.62
N GLU A 255 -12.58 -2.48 -25.91
CA GLU A 255 -13.92 -2.25 -26.44
C GLU A 255 -14.82 -3.45 -26.14
N HIS A 256 -14.28 -4.67 -26.19
CA HIS A 256 -15.01 -5.92 -25.98
C HIS A 256 -14.18 -6.98 -25.24
N GLU A 257 -14.85 -7.93 -24.58
CA GLU A 257 -14.25 -8.98 -23.76
C GLU A 257 -13.16 -9.80 -24.50
N GLY A 258 -13.30 -9.99 -25.82
CA GLY A 258 -12.35 -10.72 -26.65
C GLY A 258 -10.95 -10.09 -26.76
N GLU A 259 -10.79 -8.84 -26.34
CA GLU A 259 -9.52 -8.11 -26.32
C GLU A 259 -8.77 -8.26 -24.99
N LEU A 260 -9.41 -8.83 -23.97
CA LEU A 260 -8.83 -9.04 -22.66
C LEU A 260 -7.74 -10.12 -22.69
N PRO A 261 -6.63 -9.94 -21.95
CA PRO A 261 -5.63 -10.98 -21.83
C PRO A 261 -6.22 -12.22 -21.15
N ARG A 262 -6.04 -13.39 -21.75
CA ARG A 262 -6.51 -14.65 -21.15
C ARG A 262 -5.75 -14.96 -19.87
N VAL A 263 -6.47 -15.19 -18.78
CA VAL A 263 -5.91 -15.73 -17.54
C VAL A 263 -5.40 -17.15 -17.80
N LYS A 264 -4.08 -17.33 -17.75
CA LYS A 264 -3.41 -18.62 -18.00
C LYS A 264 -3.40 -19.54 -16.78
N SER A 265 -3.50 -18.97 -15.59
CA SER A 265 -3.45 -19.67 -14.31
C SER A 265 -4.27 -18.90 -13.28
N LEU A 266 -5.07 -19.61 -12.47
CA LEU A 266 -5.74 -19.01 -11.32
C LEU A 266 -4.77 -18.71 -10.17
N ALA A 267 -3.76 -19.57 -10.00
CA ALA A 267 -2.76 -19.39 -8.96
C ALA A 267 -1.71 -18.33 -9.38
N PRO A 268 -1.16 -17.57 -8.40
CA PRO A 268 -0.07 -16.64 -8.65
C PRO A 268 1.12 -17.30 -9.34
N VAL A 269 1.63 -16.65 -10.39
CA VAL A 269 2.80 -17.13 -11.13
C VAL A 269 4.04 -16.34 -10.69
N PRO A 270 5.20 -16.99 -10.45
CA PRO A 270 6.44 -16.29 -10.17
C PRO A 270 6.81 -15.30 -11.30
N VAL A 271 7.24 -14.10 -10.94
CA VAL A 271 7.69 -13.09 -11.89
C VAL A 271 9.21 -13.03 -11.91
N ALA A 272 9.81 -12.94 -13.09
CA ALA A 272 11.25 -12.82 -13.22
C ALA A 272 11.74 -11.47 -12.64
N PRO A 273 12.77 -11.47 -11.78
CA PRO A 273 13.29 -10.23 -11.20
C PRO A 273 13.94 -9.36 -12.28
N ARG A 274 13.81 -8.03 -12.13
CA ARG A 274 14.51 -7.03 -12.93
C ARG A 274 15.82 -6.68 -12.24
N SER A 275 16.96 -7.06 -12.84
CA SER A 275 18.24 -6.74 -12.21
C SER A 275 18.55 -5.23 -12.22
N LEU A 276 19.12 -4.75 -11.12
CA LEU A 276 19.57 -3.37 -10.93
C LEU A 276 21.11 -3.28 -10.77
N ARG A 277 21.81 -4.41 -10.92
CA ARG A 277 23.26 -4.50 -10.78
C ARG A 277 23.97 -3.67 -11.85
N GLY A 278 25.03 -2.98 -11.45
CA GLY A 278 25.79 -2.09 -12.34
C GLY A 278 25.08 -0.78 -12.66
N ARG A 279 23.98 -0.45 -11.97
CA ARG A 279 23.26 0.83 -12.10
C ARG A 279 23.48 1.73 -10.90
N GLU A 280 23.18 3.00 -11.09
CA GLU A 280 22.92 3.94 -10.00
C GLU A 280 21.40 4.07 -9.84
N LEU A 281 20.95 4.10 -8.59
CA LEU A 281 19.54 4.25 -8.23
C LEU A 281 19.36 5.54 -7.43
N GLN A 282 18.20 6.17 -7.58
CA GLN A 282 17.77 7.27 -6.72
C GLN A 282 16.91 6.69 -5.58
N VAL A 283 17.39 6.81 -4.35
CA VAL A 283 16.75 6.20 -3.16
C VAL A 283 16.50 7.25 -2.10
N ILE A 284 15.30 7.29 -1.52
CA ILE A 284 14.91 8.22 -0.45
C ILE A 284 14.84 7.43 0.87
N PRO A 285 15.82 7.58 1.79
CA PRO A 285 15.78 6.92 3.08
C PRO A 285 14.90 7.67 4.09
N LYS A 286 14.18 6.93 4.93
CA LYS A 286 13.48 7.42 6.13
C LYS A 286 13.79 6.51 7.31
N ILE A 287 13.87 7.10 8.50
CA ILE A 287 13.99 6.37 9.76
C ILE A 287 12.97 6.95 10.72
N VAL A 288 12.09 6.08 11.23
CA VAL A 288 10.98 6.47 12.10
C VAL A 288 10.93 5.58 13.33
N GLU A 289 10.54 6.17 14.45
CA GLU A 289 10.33 5.49 15.73
C GLU A 289 8.89 5.70 16.20
N TYR A 290 8.17 4.60 16.41
CA TYR A 290 6.87 4.59 17.07
C TYR A 290 7.08 4.35 18.57
N ARG A 291 6.44 5.17 19.41
CA ARG A 291 6.38 5.01 20.87
C ARG A 291 4.94 5.09 21.32
N LEU A 292 4.44 4.00 21.88
CA LEU A 292 3.09 3.93 22.43
C LEU A 292 3.16 3.75 23.93
N GLY A 293 2.38 4.53 24.66
CA GLY A 293 2.13 4.36 26.09
C GLY A 293 1.12 3.26 26.40
N ALA A 294 0.95 2.95 27.68
CA ALA A 294 -0.05 1.98 28.13
C ALA A 294 -1.47 2.34 27.63
N GLY A 295 -2.15 1.38 27.00
CA GLY A 295 -3.50 1.56 26.44
C GLY A 295 -3.57 2.38 25.16
N GLU A 296 -2.45 2.88 24.64
CA GLU A 296 -2.43 3.62 23.38
C GLU A 296 -2.47 2.68 22.17
N THR A 297 -3.08 3.20 21.11
CA THR A 297 -3.15 2.57 19.79
C THR A 297 -2.66 3.55 18.73
N HIS A 298 -1.99 3.04 17.71
CA HIS A 298 -1.68 3.76 16.50
C HIS A 298 -2.10 2.95 15.29
N GLU A 299 -2.82 3.58 14.37
CA GLU A 299 -3.25 3.00 13.12
C GLU A 299 -2.91 4.00 12.01
N GLY A 300 -2.42 3.49 10.88
CA GLY A 300 -2.22 4.30 9.69
C GLY A 300 -3.53 4.58 8.97
N VAL A 301 -3.43 5.24 7.82
CA VAL A 301 -4.54 5.28 6.85
C VAL A 301 -4.10 4.64 5.54
N TRP A 302 -5.05 4.32 4.67
CA TRP A 302 -4.75 3.86 3.32
C TRP A 302 -4.03 4.94 2.53
N HIS A 303 -2.80 4.67 2.09
CA HIS A 303 -2.00 5.64 1.34
C HIS A 303 -1.02 5.00 0.36
N VAL A 304 -0.48 5.85 -0.52
CA VAL A 304 0.66 5.56 -1.41
C VAL A 304 1.81 6.51 -1.08
N GLU A 305 3.03 6.13 -1.44
CA GLU A 305 4.23 6.87 -1.07
C GLU A 305 4.54 7.98 -2.06
N GLY A 306 4.76 9.18 -1.54
CA GLY A 306 5.07 10.35 -2.35
C GLY A 306 3.95 10.79 -3.29
N MET A 307 4.32 11.67 -4.21
CA MET A 307 3.49 12.13 -5.33
C MET A 307 4.03 11.62 -6.66
N SER A 308 3.23 11.74 -7.74
CA SER A 308 3.60 11.20 -9.05
C SER A 308 4.93 11.74 -9.60
N HIS A 309 5.25 13.02 -9.38
CA HIS A 309 6.52 13.63 -9.80
C HIS A 309 7.75 13.14 -9.03
N GLU A 310 7.59 12.40 -7.93
CA GLU A 310 8.69 11.76 -7.20
C GLU A 310 9.03 10.38 -7.77
N HIS A 311 8.23 9.88 -8.73
CA HIS A 311 8.47 8.65 -9.48
C HIS A 311 8.80 7.42 -8.61
N ILE A 312 8.29 7.34 -7.38
CA ILE A 312 8.55 6.21 -6.48
C ILE A 312 7.86 4.96 -7.05
N VAL A 313 8.65 3.91 -7.29
CA VAL A 313 8.18 2.62 -7.85
C VAL A 313 8.11 1.50 -6.83
N ALA A 314 8.93 1.55 -5.77
CA ALA A 314 8.94 0.53 -4.73
C ALA A 314 9.25 1.11 -3.36
N THR A 315 8.69 0.47 -2.34
CA THR A 315 8.84 0.81 -0.93
C THR A 315 9.43 -0.37 -0.19
N CYS A 316 10.51 -0.14 0.54
CA CYS A 316 11.17 -1.13 1.37
C CYS A 316 11.00 -0.73 2.84
N VAL A 317 10.48 -1.64 3.66
CA VAL A 317 10.26 -1.44 5.09
C VAL A 317 11.08 -2.48 5.84
N VAL A 318 12.01 -2.02 6.69
CA VAL A 318 12.84 -2.86 7.55
C VAL A 318 12.45 -2.60 9.00
N VAL A 319 11.86 -3.60 9.65
CA VAL A 319 11.49 -3.53 11.07
C VAL A 319 12.73 -3.78 11.92
N LEU A 320 13.48 -2.71 12.20
CA LEU A 320 14.78 -2.81 12.86
C LEU A 320 14.68 -3.26 14.33
N GLU A 321 13.71 -2.73 15.07
CA GLU A 321 13.42 -3.06 16.46
C GLU A 321 11.91 -3.11 16.66
N ARG A 322 11.41 -4.06 17.44
CA ARG A 322 10.01 -4.12 17.86
C ARG A 322 9.89 -4.76 19.24
N ASP A 323 9.41 -4.00 20.22
CA ASP A 323 9.18 -4.51 21.56
C ASP A 323 8.10 -5.59 21.56
N ALA A 324 8.33 -6.67 22.32
CA ALA A 324 7.46 -7.84 22.39
C ALA A 324 6.06 -7.54 22.96
N CYS A 325 5.87 -6.41 23.65
CA CYS A 325 4.57 -5.97 24.15
C CYS A 325 3.65 -5.40 23.06
N LEU A 326 4.16 -5.12 21.85
CA LEU A 326 3.38 -4.55 20.76
C LEU A 326 2.61 -5.61 19.99
N GLN A 327 1.29 -5.49 19.94
CA GLN A 327 0.36 -6.39 19.25
C GLN A 327 -0.18 -5.74 17.96
N GLY A 328 -0.53 -6.56 16.96
CA GLY A 328 -1.02 -6.11 15.65
C GLY A 328 0.05 -5.43 14.79
N GLY A 329 -0.32 -4.41 14.02
CA GLY A 329 0.61 -3.65 13.18
C GLY A 329 1.05 -4.36 11.91
N GLU A 330 0.23 -5.24 11.35
CA GLU A 330 0.34 -5.75 9.99
C GLU A 330 0.34 -4.59 8.98
N LEU A 331 0.98 -4.80 7.82
CA LEU A 331 0.76 -3.96 6.65
C LEU A 331 -0.31 -4.61 5.79
N SER A 332 -1.47 -3.98 5.68
CA SER A 332 -2.55 -4.39 4.79
C SER A 332 -2.43 -3.67 3.46
N PHE A 333 -2.79 -4.35 2.37
CA PHE A 333 -2.60 -3.88 1.00
C PHE A 333 -3.89 -4.00 0.18
N LYS A 334 -4.12 -3.00 -0.66
CA LYS A 334 -5.07 -3.01 -1.77
C LYS A 334 -4.45 -2.31 -2.98
N ARG A 335 -4.97 -2.55 -4.17
CA ARG A 335 -4.46 -1.90 -5.41
C ARG A 335 -5.56 -1.75 -6.44
N ALA A 336 -5.29 -0.97 -7.48
CA ALA A 336 -6.15 -0.95 -8.66
C ALA A 336 -6.23 -2.36 -9.28
N TYR A 337 -7.33 -2.62 -9.99
CA TYR A 337 -7.51 -3.84 -10.77
C TYR A 337 -6.43 -3.97 -11.84
N THR A 338 -5.94 -5.19 -12.08
CA THR A 338 -5.22 -5.46 -13.33
C THR A 338 -6.18 -5.44 -14.50
N LEU A 339 -5.64 -5.32 -15.71
CA LEU A 339 -6.46 -5.36 -16.93
C LEU A 339 -7.30 -6.65 -17.02
N GLU A 340 -6.72 -7.79 -16.63
CA GLU A 340 -7.39 -9.08 -16.60
C GLU A 340 -8.49 -9.16 -15.53
N GLU A 341 -8.24 -8.65 -14.32
CA GLU A 341 -9.26 -8.63 -13.26
C GLU A 341 -10.42 -7.71 -13.62
N ALA A 342 -10.14 -6.51 -14.12
CA ALA A 342 -11.16 -5.59 -14.63
C ALA A 342 -11.96 -6.26 -15.76
N GLY A 343 -11.25 -6.95 -16.66
CA GLY A 343 -11.83 -7.79 -17.69
C GLY A 343 -12.90 -8.76 -17.17
N HIS A 344 -12.57 -9.50 -16.12
CA HIS A 344 -13.46 -10.47 -15.52
C HIS A 344 -14.55 -9.85 -14.64
N LEU A 345 -14.26 -8.80 -13.88
CA LEU A 345 -15.21 -8.22 -12.93
C LEU A 345 -16.16 -7.19 -13.56
N PHE A 346 -15.73 -6.48 -14.60
CA PHE A 346 -16.49 -5.37 -15.18
C PHE A 346 -17.32 -5.83 -16.39
N TRP A 347 -16.83 -6.78 -17.17
CA TRP A 347 -17.51 -7.27 -18.39
C TRP A 347 -18.09 -8.68 -18.27
N ASN A 348 -17.59 -9.52 -17.34
CA ASN A 348 -18.08 -10.89 -17.12
C ASN A 348 -18.89 -11.06 -15.83
N ILE A 349 -19.32 -9.95 -15.23
CA ILE A 349 -20.35 -9.96 -14.21
C ILE A 349 -21.55 -9.23 -14.80
N ASP A 350 -22.69 -9.93 -14.82
CA ASP A 350 -23.93 -9.49 -15.44
C ASP A 350 -24.47 -8.16 -14.85
N GLN A 351 -25.42 -7.54 -15.57
CA GLN A 351 -26.08 -6.28 -15.16
C GLN A 351 -26.82 -6.40 -13.81
N SER A 352 -27.10 -7.63 -13.36
CA SER A 352 -27.78 -7.95 -12.09
C SER A 352 -26.82 -8.45 -11.00
N ARG A 353 -25.62 -7.88 -10.90
CA ARG A 353 -24.65 -8.29 -9.87
C ARG A 353 -25.10 -7.94 -8.44
N PRO A 354 -24.81 -8.78 -7.43
CA PRO A 354 -25.07 -8.40 -6.05
C PRO A 354 -24.38 -7.08 -5.68
N ARG A 355 -25.06 -6.24 -4.90
CA ARG A 355 -24.57 -4.89 -4.60
C ARG A 355 -23.20 -4.86 -3.94
N PHE A 356 -22.85 -5.86 -3.14
CA PHE A 356 -21.53 -5.92 -2.50
C PHE A 356 -20.39 -6.06 -3.53
N ILE A 357 -20.62 -6.72 -4.68
CA ILE A 357 -19.64 -6.80 -5.77
C ILE A 357 -19.59 -5.47 -6.52
N GLU A 358 -20.75 -4.87 -6.80
CA GLU A 358 -20.82 -3.54 -7.41
C GLU A 358 -20.02 -2.53 -6.57
N ASN A 359 -20.22 -2.50 -5.26
CA ASN A 359 -19.49 -1.62 -4.35
C ASN A 359 -17.96 -1.83 -4.42
N LEU A 360 -17.51 -3.08 -4.55
CA LEU A 360 -16.08 -3.40 -4.71
C LEU A 360 -15.55 -2.88 -6.06
N VAL A 361 -16.32 -3.04 -7.14
CA VAL A 361 -16.00 -2.52 -8.47
C VAL A 361 -15.95 -0.99 -8.47
N GLU A 362 -16.96 -0.33 -7.91
CA GLU A 362 -17.07 1.12 -7.77
C GLU A 362 -15.96 1.72 -6.87
N GLU A 363 -15.50 0.98 -5.85
CA GLU A 363 -14.33 1.39 -5.04
C GLU A 363 -13.09 1.58 -5.94
N GLY A 364 -13.01 0.85 -7.05
CA GLY A 364 -11.91 0.95 -8.02
C GLY A 364 -10.60 0.31 -7.52
N THR A 365 -10.63 -0.37 -6.38
CA THR A 365 -9.50 -1.10 -5.81
C THR A 365 -9.91 -2.44 -5.24
N ILE A 366 -9.00 -3.40 -5.29
CA ILE A 366 -9.18 -4.76 -4.78
C ILE A 366 -8.20 -4.99 -3.61
N PRO A 367 -8.65 -5.59 -2.48
CA PRO A 367 -7.73 -6.02 -1.43
C PRO A 367 -6.79 -7.08 -2.00
N VAL A 368 -5.54 -7.09 -1.55
CA VAL A 368 -4.57 -8.10 -2.01
C VAL A 368 -3.88 -8.84 -0.89
N GLY A 369 -4.17 -8.56 0.38
CA GLY A 369 -3.64 -9.30 1.51
C GLY A 369 -2.93 -8.42 2.53
N ALA A 370 -2.30 -9.06 3.51
CA ALA A 370 -1.57 -8.40 4.58
C ALA A 370 -0.26 -9.11 4.92
N VAL A 371 0.73 -8.37 5.42
CA VAL A 371 2.02 -8.92 5.86
C VAL A 371 2.30 -8.51 7.30
N ALA A 372 2.55 -9.50 8.17
CA ALA A 372 2.98 -9.25 9.54
C ALA A 372 4.35 -8.56 9.57
N THR A 373 4.59 -7.72 10.58
CA THR A 373 5.82 -6.91 10.71
C THR A 373 6.59 -7.20 12.00
N PRO A 374 7.08 -8.45 12.21
CA PRO A 374 7.91 -8.78 13.36
C PRO A 374 9.29 -8.09 13.26
N GLU A 375 10.02 -8.06 14.37
CA GLU A 375 11.41 -7.60 14.39
C GLU A 375 12.27 -8.36 13.38
N GLY A 376 13.14 -7.65 12.65
CA GLY A 376 14.07 -8.20 11.67
C GLY A 376 13.49 -8.37 10.26
N ARG A 377 12.16 -8.33 10.09
CA ARG A 377 11.55 -8.52 8.78
C ARG A 377 11.84 -7.33 7.85
N VAL A 378 12.20 -7.69 6.61
CA VAL A 378 12.23 -6.81 5.45
C VAL A 378 10.98 -7.09 4.62
N VAL A 379 10.21 -6.06 4.28
CA VAL A 379 9.07 -6.11 3.35
C VAL A 379 9.33 -5.14 2.21
N VAL A 380 9.18 -5.59 0.97
CA VAL A 380 9.28 -4.73 -0.22
C VAL A 380 8.00 -4.89 -1.03
N PHE A 381 7.41 -3.78 -1.44
CA PHE A 381 6.17 -3.75 -2.21
C PHE A 381 6.19 -2.62 -3.23
N PRO A 382 5.45 -2.72 -4.34
CA PRO A 382 5.42 -1.70 -5.36
C PRO A 382 4.52 -0.54 -4.91
N ASN A 383 4.84 0.68 -5.35
CA ASN A 383 4.08 1.87 -4.95
C ASN A 383 2.69 2.01 -5.63
N SER A 384 2.31 1.01 -6.45
CA SER A 384 0.92 0.78 -6.85
C SER A 384 0.04 0.20 -5.74
N HIS A 385 0.66 -0.43 -4.73
CA HIS A 385 -0.07 -0.99 -3.61
C HIS A 385 -0.34 0.10 -2.58
N ILE A 386 -1.62 0.47 -2.51
CA ILE A 386 -2.16 1.30 -1.46
C ILE A 386 -2.08 0.47 -0.19
N HIS A 387 -1.47 1.02 0.84
CA HIS A 387 -1.18 0.27 2.05
C HIS A 387 -1.53 1.05 3.30
N ARG A 388 -1.65 0.31 4.39
CA ARG A 388 -1.93 0.86 5.71
C ARG A 388 -1.26 0.01 6.78
N LEU A 389 -0.76 0.65 7.83
CA LEU A 389 -0.42 -0.01 9.08
C LEU A 389 -1.70 -0.26 9.88
N ASP A 390 -2.09 -1.51 10.06
CA ASP A 390 -3.21 -1.87 10.92
C ASP A 390 -2.92 -1.56 12.39
N ALA A 391 -3.94 -1.63 13.23
CA ALA A 391 -3.86 -1.21 14.63
C ALA A 391 -2.66 -1.84 15.36
N LEU A 392 -1.72 -0.98 15.78
CA LEU A 392 -0.59 -1.32 16.63
C LEU A 392 -0.93 -0.90 18.05
N THR A 393 -0.99 -1.85 18.97
CA THR A 393 -1.44 -1.64 20.35
C THR A 393 -0.42 -2.12 21.37
N VAL A 394 -0.46 -1.56 22.57
CA VAL A 394 0.34 -2.04 23.71
C VAL A 394 -0.46 -3.10 24.48
N ALA A 395 0.13 -4.29 24.66
CA ALA A 395 -0.48 -5.38 25.40
C ALA A 395 -0.89 -4.97 26.84
N ALA A 396 -1.99 -5.53 27.32
CA ALA A 396 -2.48 -5.30 28.67
C ALA A 396 -1.40 -5.59 29.74
N GLY A 397 -1.17 -4.63 30.64
CA GLY A 397 -0.17 -4.73 31.70
C GLY A 397 1.24 -4.21 31.35
N ALA A 398 1.53 -3.90 30.08
CA ALA A 398 2.77 -3.23 29.71
C ALA A 398 2.66 -1.70 29.90
N THR A 399 3.77 -1.04 30.21
CA THR A 399 3.82 0.43 30.43
C THR A 399 3.97 1.22 29.13
N GLY A 400 4.40 0.56 28.06
CA GLY A 400 4.57 1.12 26.73
C GLY A 400 5.36 0.17 25.84
N GLY A 401 5.50 0.53 24.57
CA GLY A 401 6.27 -0.22 23.59
C GLY A 401 6.84 0.67 22.50
N ARG A 402 7.96 0.23 21.94
CA ARG A 402 8.70 0.91 20.88
C ARG A 402 8.86 0.03 19.65
N ARG A 403 8.76 0.65 18.49
CA ARG A 403 9.10 0.05 17.19
C ARG A 403 9.94 1.03 16.39
N ARG A 404 11.04 0.57 15.79
CA ARG A 404 11.87 1.36 14.87
C ARG A 404 11.85 0.74 13.49
N VAL A 405 11.71 1.61 12.49
CA VAL A 405 11.60 1.20 11.09
C VAL A 405 12.56 2.04 10.27
N ILE A 406 13.31 1.37 9.40
CA ILE A 406 14.06 2.02 8.31
C ILE A 406 13.25 1.78 7.04
N VAL A 407 13.03 2.84 6.27
CA VAL A 407 12.31 2.81 5.01
C VAL A 407 13.23 3.27 3.88
N PHE A 408 13.14 2.62 2.74
CA PHE A 408 13.72 3.10 1.49
C PHE A 408 12.64 3.19 0.43
N TRP A 409 12.43 4.36 -0.14
CA TRP A 409 11.65 4.52 -1.35
C TRP A 409 12.58 4.56 -2.55
N VAL A 410 12.32 3.72 -3.54
CA VAL A 410 13.13 3.61 -4.76
C VAL A 410 12.41 4.37 -5.86
N VAL A 411 13.07 5.38 -6.41
CA VAL A 411 12.62 6.11 -7.60
C VAL A 411 12.79 5.21 -8.84
N ASP A 412 11.91 5.35 -9.82
CA ASP A 412 11.98 4.61 -11.09
C ASP A 412 13.41 4.70 -11.66
N PRO A 413 14.12 3.58 -11.84
CA PRO A 413 15.50 3.62 -12.27
C PRO A 413 15.68 4.06 -13.73
N ASP A 414 14.59 4.30 -14.46
CA ASP A 414 14.60 4.81 -15.83
C ASP A 414 14.23 6.31 -15.91
N VAL A 415 13.99 6.96 -14.77
CA VAL A 415 13.71 8.40 -14.66
C VAL A 415 14.73 9.03 -13.71
N ALA A 416 15.22 10.21 -14.04
CA ALA A 416 16.03 11.01 -13.13
C ALA A 416 15.21 12.19 -12.63
N ILE A 417 15.16 12.39 -11.31
CA ILE A 417 14.59 13.60 -10.70
C ILE A 417 15.69 14.39 -9.97
N ALA A 418 15.42 15.63 -9.58
CA ALA A 418 16.36 16.42 -8.78
C ALA A 418 16.77 15.64 -7.51
N SER A 419 18.07 15.53 -7.23
CA SER A 419 18.58 14.69 -6.15
C SER A 419 19.56 15.44 -5.26
N THR A 420 20.11 14.75 -4.26
CA THR A 420 21.19 15.28 -3.42
C THR A 420 22.51 15.53 -4.17
N ARG A 421 22.59 15.16 -5.47
CA ARG A 421 23.68 15.55 -6.37
C ARG A 421 23.54 17.00 -6.83
N GLU A 422 22.33 17.41 -7.22
CA GLU A 422 22.06 18.75 -7.75
C GLU A 422 21.71 19.74 -6.64
N VAL A 423 21.09 19.28 -5.55
CA VAL A 423 20.71 20.12 -4.42
C VAL A 423 21.69 19.88 -3.27
N PRO A 424 22.49 20.88 -2.86
CA PRO A 424 23.42 20.72 -1.74
C PRO A 424 22.68 20.61 -0.40
N PRO A 425 23.34 20.11 0.66
CA PRO A 425 22.76 20.06 2.00
C PRO A 425 22.19 21.42 2.41
N GLN A 426 20.92 21.44 2.81
CA GLN A 426 20.22 22.67 3.19
C GLN A 426 20.33 22.95 4.69
N GLN A 427 20.84 22.00 5.47
CA GLN A 427 21.13 22.16 6.90
C GLN A 427 22.21 23.25 7.05
N GLY A 428 21.85 24.36 7.71
CA GLY A 428 22.75 25.50 7.93
C GLY A 428 22.50 26.67 6.99
N THR A 429 21.91 26.46 5.81
CA THR A 429 21.40 27.55 4.94
C THR A 429 19.91 27.81 5.14
N MET A 430 19.17 26.79 5.57
CA MET A 430 17.76 26.86 5.99
C MET A 430 17.71 26.58 7.49
N SER A 431 17.07 27.47 8.25
CA SER A 431 16.86 27.23 9.68
C SER A 431 15.92 26.04 9.90
N ARG A 432 15.99 25.42 11.07
CA ARG A 432 15.09 24.31 11.41
C ARG A 432 13.62 24.75 11.45
N GLU A 433 13.35 25.97 11.93
CA GLU A 433 11.99 26.52 11.96
C GLU A 433 11.41 26.67 10.55
N GLU A 434 12.19 27.23 9.61
CA GLU A 434 11.79 27.32 8.20
C GLU A 434 11.57 25.94 7.58
N ALA A 435 12.44 24.97 7.86
CA ALA A 435 12.29 23.60 7.35
C ALA A 435 11.00 22.93 7.86
N LEU A 436 10.63 23.16 9.13
CA LEU A 436 9.39 22.67 9.72
C LEU A 436 8.16 23.36 9.10
N ALA A 437 8.24 24.66 8.83
CA ALA A 437 7.16 25.40 8.16
C ALA A 437 6.97 24.91 6.71
N ILE A 438 8.06 24.69 5.97
CA ILE A 438 8.03 24.11 4.63
C ILE A 438 7.43 22.71 4.64
N ARG A 439 7.78 21.86 5.62
CA ARG A 439 7.16 20.55 5.80
C ARG A 439 5.65 20.65 5.93
N LEU A 440 5.15 21.54 6.78
CA LEU A 440 3.69 21.72 6.96
C LEU A 440 3.01 22.20 5.68
N ALA A 441 3.64 23.10 4.92
CA ALA A 441 3.12 23.57 3.65
C ALA A 441 3.07 22.45 2.59
N LEU A 442 4.12 21.61 2.53
CA LEU A 442 4.16 20.41 1.69
C LEU A 442 3.04 19.44 2.05
N MET A 443 2.85 19.14 3.34
CA MET A 443 1.82 18.22 3.80
C MET A 443 0.40 18.74 3.49
N GLU A 444 0.17 20.04 3.68
CA GLU A 444 -1.12 20.65 3.34
C GLU A 444 -1.41 20.56 1.83
N GLU A 445 -0.41 20.78 0.97
CA GLU A 445 -0.57 20.62 -0.48
C GLU A 445 -0.96 19.19 -0.86
N ARG A 446 -0.29 18.18 -0.26
CA ARG A 446 -0.63 16.76 -0.46
C ARG A 446 -2.04 16.43 0.02
N ARG A 447 -2.45 16.98 1.16
CA ARG A 447 -3.80 16.82 1.71
C ARG A 447 -4.86 17.43 0.78
N LEU A 448 -4.56 18.55 0.11
CA LEU A 448 -5.48 19.19 -0.84
C LEU A 448 -5.58 18.40 -2.15
N HIS A 449 -4.47 17.89 -2.71
CA HIS A 449 -4.50 17.05 -3.91
C HIS A 449 -5.38 15.80 -3.74
N LYS A 450 -5.33 15.18 -2.56
CA LYS A 450 -6.27 14.11 -2.18
C LYS A 450 -7.73 14.51 -2.39
N ALA A 451 -8.12 15.71 -1.93
CA ALA A 451 -9.52 16.15 -1.94
C ALA A 451 -10.05 16.50 -3.33
N THR A 452 -9.17 16.79 -4.29
CA THR A 452 -9.56 17.30 -5.62
C THR A 452 -9.35 16.31 -6.75
N PHE A 453 -8.37 15.39 -6.66
CA PHE A 453 -7.99 14.50 -7.76
C PHE A 453 -8.26 13.01 -7.52
N ASN A 454 -8.49 12.61 -6.27
CA ASN A 454 -8.68 11.20 -5.94
C ASN A 454 -10.03 10.99 -5.22
N PRO A 455 -11.14 10.75 -5.96
CA PRO A 455 -12.40 10.35 -5.33
C PRO A 455 -12.29 8.99 -4.61
N ARG A 456 -11.20 8.24 -4.80
CA ARG A 456 -10.93 7.00 -4.06
C ARG A 456 -10.43 7.34 -2.66
N ALA A 457 -10.85 6.57 -1.66
CA ALA A 457 -10.48 6.75 -0.24
C ALA A 457 -9.00 6.43 0.05
N VAL A 458 -8.07 7.15 -0.59
CA VAL A 458 -6.62 6.95 -0.55
C VAL A 458 -5.94 8.27 -0.24
N SER A 459 -5.07 8.30 0.76
CA SER A 459 -4.21 9.45 1.08
C SER A 459 -2.87 9.36 0.33
N LEU A 460 -2.15 10.49 0.24
CA LEU A 460 -0.73 10.51 -0.11
C LEU A 460 0.09 10.45 1.17
N CYS A 461 1.23 9.77 1.21
CA CYS A 461 2.08 9.76 2.41
C CYS A 461 2.45 11.19 2.81
N GLU A 462 2.50 11.44 4.14
CA GLU A 462 2.72 12.76 4.74
C GLU A 462 1.58 13.75 4.45
N HIS A 463 0.35 13.41 4.88
CA HIS A 463 -0.87 14.22 4.74
C HIS A 463 -1.49 14.61 6.08
#